data_AF-A0A534SMR1-F1
#
_entry.id   AF-A0A534SMR1-F1
#
_cell.length_a   1.000
_cell.length_b   1.000
_cell.length_c   1.000
_cell.angle_alpha   90.00
_cell.angle_beta   90.00
_cell.angle_gamma   90.00
#
_symmetry.space_group_name_H-M   'P 1'
#
loop_
_entity.id
_entity.type
_entity.pdbx_description
1 polymer ?
#
loop_
_entity_poly.entity_id
_entity_poly.type
_entity_poly.pdbx_seq_one_letter_code
_entity_poly.pdbx_strand_id
1 'polypeptide(L)'
;MEIWSWAIVDKAASAEIKERMRFVSQYRFSPTGVFEQDDMDNWAQVTSAAKSLIGRRYPANYQMTGNEPPVELDLRGRVRNRFSDNNQLSMYMHWAKMLQAKNWSEVLSAQNG
;
A
#
# COMPACT_ATOMS: atom_id res chain seq x y z
N MET A 1 -9.17 -12.80 -1.95
CA MET A 1 -9.24 -11.67 -2.89
C MET A 1 -8.93 -12.19 -4.28
N GLU A 2 -9.25 -11.43 -5.31
CA GLU A 2 -8.77 -11.68 -6.68
C GLU A 2 -7.86 -10.51 -7.06
N ILE A 3 -6.70 -10.79 -7.66
CA ILE A 3 -5.71 -9.77 -8.02
C ILE A 3 -5.71 -9.63 -9.53
N TRP A 4 -6.00 -8.42 -10.02
CA TRP A 4 -5.87 -8.05 -11.42
C TRP A 4 -4.65 -7.13 -11.55
N SER A 5 -3.69 -7.53 -12.37
CA SER A 5 -2.41 -6.81 -12.55
C SER A 5 -2.22 -6.41 -14.01
N TRP A 6 -1.75 -5.19 -14.22
CA TRP A 6 -1.44 -4.64 -15.54
C TRP A 6 -0.08 -3.94 -15.53
N ALA A 7 0.64 -4.07 -16.63
CA ALA A 7 1.83 -3.28 -16.88
C ALA A 7 1.44 -1.95 -17.54
N ILE A 8 1.81 -0.84 -16.90
CA ILE A 8 1.63 0.51 -17.46
C ILE A 8 2.97 0.97 -18.02
N VAL A 9 2.95 1.47 -19.26
CA VAL A 9 4.14 1.94 -19.99
C VAL A 9 3.83 3.25 -20.69
N ASP A 10 4.84 4.09 -20.84
CA ASP A 10 4.72 5.36 -21.56
C ASP A 10 4.20 5.12 -22.99
N LYS A 11 3.20 5.92 -23.39
CA LYS A 11 2.64 5.90 -24.74
C LYS A 11 3.70 6.23 -25.79
N ALA A 12 4.63 7.13 -25.50
CA ALA A 12 5.70 7.55 -26.40
C ALA A 12 6.86 6.54 -26.50
N ALA A 13 6.91 5.52 -25.62
CA ALA A 13 7.95 4.50 -25.68
C ALA A 13 7.89 3.70 -26.98
N SER A 14 9.07 3.29 -27.47
CA SER A 14 9.19 2.44 -28.65
C SER A 14 8.52 1.07 -28.43
N ALA A 15 8.17 0.39 -29.52
CA ALA A 15 7.58 -0.95 -29.45
C ALA A 15 8.47 -1.94 -28.69
N GLU A 16 9.79 -1.86 -28.87
CA GLU A 16 10.76 -2.69 -28.16
C GLU A 16 10.74 -2.47 -26.65
N ILE A 17 10.68 -1.22 -26.18
CA ILE A 17 10.59 -0.91 -24.74
C ILE A 17 9.27 -1.44 -24.18
N LYS A 18 8.16 -1.26 -24.89
CA LYS A 18 6.84 -1.77 -24.46
C LYS A 18 6.86 -3.29 -24.31
N GLU A 19 7.48 -3.99 -25.26
CA GLU A 19 7.61 -5.45 -25.20
C GLU A 19 8.51 -5.90 -24.04
N ARG A 20 9.64 -5.21 -23.81
CA ARG A 20 10.49 -5.48 -22.64
C ARG A 20 9.76 -5.25 -21.32
N MET A 21 8.99 -4.17 -21.20
CA MET A 21 8.19 -3.89 -20.00
C MET A 21 7.09 -4.93 -19.79
N ARG A 22 6.44 -5.39 -20.86
CA ARG A 22 5.48 -6.50 -20.81
C ARG A 22 6.13 -7.77 -20.27
N PHE A 23 7.33 -8.12 -20.74
CA PHE A 23 8.05 -9.29 -20.24
C PHE A 23 8.48 -9.12 -18.78
N VAL A 24 9.14 -8.01 -18.44
CA VAL A 24 9.70 -7.78 -17.09
C VAL A 24 8.61 -7.70 -16.04
N SER A 25 7.48 -7.06 -16.33
CA SER A 25 6.34 -7.00 -15.42
C SER A 25 5.81 -8.40 -15.08
N GLN A 26 5.61 -9.26 -16.09
CA GLN A 26 5.18 -10.64 -15.88
C GLN A 26 6.24 -11.47 -15.14
N TYR A 27 7.51 -11.32 -15.50
CA TYR A 27 8.59 -12.04 -14.86
C TYR A 27 8.74 -11.67 -13.37
N ARG A 28 8.42 -10.43 -12.97
CA ARG A 28 8.58 -9.97 -11.59
C ARG A 28 7.29 -10.07 -10.76
N PHE A 29 6.22 -9.44 -11.23
CA PHE A 29 4.99 -9.15 -10.49
C PHE A 29 3.76 -9.74 -11.21
N SER A 30 3.68 -11.06 -11.28
CA SER A 30 2.55 -11.81 -11.83
C SER A 30 2.37 -13.12 -11.07
N PRO A 31 1.32 -13.93 -11.35
CA PRO A 31 1.12 -15.21 -10.67
C PRO A 31 2.33 -16.17 -10.76
N THR A 32 3.16 -16.07 -11.80
CA THR A 32 4.40 -16.84 -11.95
C THR A 32 5.65 -15.98 -11.75
N GLY A 33 5.49 -14.78 -11.21
CA GLY A 33 6.56 -13.80 -11.06
C GLY A 33 7.49 -14.15 -9.90
N VAL A 34 8.78 -13.87 -10.06
CA VAL A 34 9.81 -14.26 -9.08
C VAL A 34 9.78 -13.43 -7.79
N PHE A 35 9.08 -12.29 -7.76
CA PHE A 35 8.89 -11.50 -6.54
C PHE A 35 7.49 -11.67 -5.96
N GLU A 36 6.44 -11.66 -6.81
CA GLU A 36 5.05 -11.75 -6.34
C GLU A 36 4.76 -13.02 -5.53
N GLN A 37 5.40 -14.13 -5.88
CA GLN A 37 5.23 -15.40 -5.17
C GLN A 37 5.63 -15.26 -3.69
N ASP A 38 6.72 -14.55 -3.38
CA ASP A 38 7.18 -14.33 -2.01
C ASP A 38 6.21 -13.40 -1.26
N ASP A 39 5.70 -12.36 -1.92
CA ASP A 39 4.73 -11.42 -1.35
C ASP A 39 3.39 -12.10 -1.03
N MET A 40 2.91 -13.02 -1.89
CA MET A 40 1.68 -13.79 -1.63
C MET A 40 1.76 -14.59 -0.34
N ASP A 41 2.90 -15.26 -0.11
CA ASP A 41 3.11 -16.05 1.09
C ASP A 41 3.05 -15.18 2.34
N ASN A 42 3.61 -13.97 2.29
CA ASN A 42 3.54 -13.02 3.40
C ASN A 42 2.09 -12.64 3.71
N TRP A 43 1.30 -12.31 2.68
CA TRP A 43 -0.09 -11.87 2.85
C TRP A 43 -1.01 -13.00 3.33
N ALA A 44 -0.82 -14.21 2.81
CA ALA A 44 -1.58 -15.38 3.23
C ALA A 44 -1.32 -15.69 4.71
N GLN A 45 -0.05 -15.70 5.12
CA GLN A 45 0.34 -16.02 6.50
C GLN A 45 -0.14 -14.97 7.50
N VAL A 46 0.07 -13.67 7.24
CA VAL A 46 -0.39 -12.61 8.17
C VAL A 46 -1.91 -12.60 8.30
N THR A 47 -2.64 -12.83 7.20
CA THR A 47 -4.11 -12.90 7.22
C THR A 47 -4.60 -14.09 8.04
N SER A 48 -3.94 -15.25 7.89
CA SER A 48 -4.27 -16.45 8.68
C SER A 48 -3.98 -16.23 10.17
N ALA A 49 -2.78 -15.71 10.50
CA ALA A 49 -2.39 -15.41 11.87
C ALA A 49 -3.33 -14.39 12.55
N ALA A 50 -3.72 -13.33 11.83
CA ALA A 50 -4.63 -12.30 12.30
C ALA A 50 -6.08 -12.80 12.51
N LYS A 51 -6.45 -13.97 11.98
CA LYS A 51 -7.75 -14.62 12.26
C LYS A 51 -7.71 -15.54 13.48
N SER A 52 -6.52 -15.93 13.95
CA SER A 52 -6.36 -16.83 15.08
C SER A 52 -6.83 -16.21 16.41
N LEU A 53 -7.26 -17.04 17.36
CA LEU A 53 -7.74 -16.60 18.67
C LEU A 53 -6.69 -15.79 19.46
N ILE A 54 -5.42 -16.19 19.36
CA ILE A 54 -4.33 -15.53 20.07
C ILE A 54 -3.83 -14.31 19.30
N GLY A 55 -3.65 -14.41 17.98
CA GLY A 55 -3.14 -13.32 17.16
C GLY A 55 -3.98 -12.04 17.25
N ARG A 56 -5.32 -12.19 17.32
CA ARG A 56 -6.26 -11.05 17.45
C ARG A 56 -6.13 -10.24 18.74
N ARG A 57 -5.42 -10.76 19.75
CA ARG A 57 -5.20 -10.06 21.03
C ARG A 57 -4.11 -9.00 20.94
N TYR A 58 -3.29 -9.03 19.89
CA TYR A 58 -2.15 -8.13 19.73
C TYR A 58 -2.36 -7.21 18.53
N PRO A 59 -2.23 -5.88 18.70
CA PRO A 59 -2.33 -4.94 17.59
C PRO A 59 -1.08 -5.01 16.70
N ALA A 60 -1.26 -4.70 15.42
CA ALA A 60 -0.13 -4.47 14.52
C ALA A 60 0.63 -3.21 14.94
N ASN A 61 1.96 -3.26 14.89
CA ASN A 61 2.82 -2.13 15.23
C ASN A 61 3.06 -1.27 13.98
N TYR A 62 2.69 0.01 14.04
CA TYR A 62 2.94 1.03 13.01
C TYR A 62 3.70 2.24 13.56
N GLN A 63 4.58 2.02 14.54
CA GLN A 63 5.31 3.09 15.25
C GLN A 63 6.58 3.54 14.51
N MET A 64 6.85 3.05 13.29
CA MET A 64 7.95 3.55 12.47
C MET A 64 7.57 4.89 11.82
N THR A 65 7.15 5.87 12.60
CA THR A 65 6.63 7.15 12.09
C THR A 65 7.72 8.12 11.68
N GLY A 66 8.99 7.80 11.92
CA GLY A 66 10.13 8.66 11.60
C GLY A 66 10.03 9.99 12.34
N ASN A 67 10.72 10.13 13.48
CA ASN A 67 10.80 11.41 14.22
C ASN A 67 11.70 12.45 13.51
N GLU A 68 11.89 12.29 12.21
CA GLU A 68 12.71 13.18 11.42
C GLU A 68 11.93 14.47 11.11
N PRO A 69 12.62 15.62 11.03
CA PRO A 69 12.01 16.85 10.57
C PRO A 69 11.33 16.64 9.20
N PRO A 70 10.19 17.30 8.93
CA PRO A 70 9.60 17.28 7.60
C PRO A 70 10.63 17.67 6.55
N VAL A 71 10.75 16.86 5.49
CA VAL A 71 11.54 17.25 4.34
C VAL A 71 10.74 18.29 3.56
N GLU A 72 11.21 19.54 3.55
CA GLU A 72 10.60 20.60 2.74
C GLU A 72 10.91 20.34 1.27
N LEU A 73 9.95 19.72 0.58
CA LEU A 73 9.93 19.55 -0.86
C LEU A 73 8.76 20.35 -1.42
N ASP A 74 8.91 20.85 -2.64
CA ASP A 74 7.81 21.43 -3.42
C ASP A 74 6.89 20.31 -3.97
N LEU A 75 6.31 19.55 -3.05
CA LEU A 75 5.41 18.44 -3.31
C LEU A 75 4.18 18.56 -2.42
N ARG A 76 3.01 18.30 -2.99
CA ARG A 76 1.75 18.31 -2.24
C ARG A 76 1.69 17.10 -1.31
N GLY A 77 1.06 17.28 -0.15
CA GLY A 77 0.85 16.21 0.82
C GLY A 77 1.86 16.24 1.97
N ARG A 78 1.97 15.12 2.69
CA ARG A 78 2.91 14.96 3.81
C ARG A 78 4.05 14.08 3.35
N VAL A 79 5.25 14.63 3.28
CA VAL A 79 6.47 13.88 2.92
C VAL A 79 7.17 13.38 4.19
N ARG A 80 7.58 12.11 4.17
CA ARG A 80 8.30 11.42 5.25
C ARG A 80 9.37 10.50 4.65
N ASN A 81 10.22 9.95 5.50
CA ASN A 81 11.25 8.99 5.08
C ASN A 81 10.62 7.80 4.34
N ARG A 82 11.31 7.33 3.29
CA ARG A 82 10.95 6.13 2.53
C ARG A 82 10.79 4.91 3.44
N PHE A 83 11.62 4.78 4.46
CA PHE A 83 11.53 3.74 5.47
C PHE A 83 10.69 4.25 6.64
N SER A 84 9.38 4.27 6.48
CA SER A 84 8.45 4.64 7.54
C SER A 84 7.06 4.04 7.33
N ASP A 85 6.27 3.98 8.39
CA ASP A 85 4.88 3.51 8.41
C ASP A 85 3.86 4.63 8.12
N ASN A 86 4.31 5.85 7.78
CA ASN A 86 3.42 7.00 7.68
C ASN A 86 2.30 6.84 6.64
N ASN A 87 2.60 6.19 5.51
CA ASN A 87 1.61 5.94 4.45
C ASN A 87 0.57 4.91 4.92
N GLN A 88 1.02 3.84 5.55
CA GLN A 88 0.19 2.76 6.09
C GLN A 88 -0.71 3.30 7.19
N LEU A 89 -0.17 4.07 8.13
CA LEU A 89 -0.93 4.70 9.21
C LEU A 89 -1.97 5.67 8.63
N SER A 90 -1.59 6.53 7.69
CA SER A 90 -2.52 7.48 7.05
C SER A 90 -3.67 6.75 6.33
N MET A 91 -3.36 5.63 5.66
CA MET A 91 -4.38 4.77 5.03
C MET A 91 -5.35 4.20 6.07
N TYR A 92 -4.86 3.65 7.18
CA TYR A 92 -5.72 3.07 8.22
C TYR A 92 -6.54 4.12 8.96
N MET A 93 -6.00 5.31 9.20
CA MET A 93 -6.74 6.40 9.82
C MET A 93 -7.86 6.91 8.89
N HIS A 94 -7.58 7.02 7.58
CA HIS A 94 -8.62 7.33 6.61
C HIS A 94 -9.68 6.21 6.53
N TRP A 95 -9.27 4.94 6.55
CA TRP A 95 -10.18 3.80 6.57
C TRP A 95 -11.09 3.80 7.81
N ALA A 96 -10.54 4.05 9.01
CA ALA A 96 -11.32 4.17 10.23
C ALA A 96 -12.32 5.33 10.16
N LYS A 97 -11.90 6.48 9.65
CA LYS A 97 -12.77 7.63 9.39
C LYS A 97 -13.93 7.28 8.45
N MET A 98 -13.66 6.54 7.37
CA MET A 98 -14.68 6.09 6.43
C MET A 98 -15.67 5.09 7.06
N LEU A 99 -15.20 4.20 7.92
CA LEU A 99 -16.05 3.22 8.62
C LEU A 99 -16.94 3.85 9.72
N GLN A 100 -16.48 4.94 10.33
CA GLN A 100 -17.20 5.60 11.43
C GLN A 100 -18.25 6.61 10.92
N ALA A 101 -18.01 7.22 9.77
CA ALA A 101 -18.92 8.19 9.18
C ALA A 101 -20.17 7.52 8.59
N LYS A 102 -21.34 8.15 8.76
CA LYS A 102 -22.60 7.65 8.20
C LYS A 102 -22.83 8.11 6.76
N ASN A 103 -22.16 9.18 6.35
CA ASN A 103 -22.34 9.82 5.05
C ASN A 103 -21.10 10.65 4.67
N TRP A 104 -21.07 11.11 3.43
CA TRP A 104 -19.96 11.90 2.89
C TRP A 104 -19.76 13.25 3.58
N SER A 105 -20.82 13.90 4.05
CA SER A 105 -20.69 15.18 4.75
C SER A 105 -19.87 15.03 6.03
N GLU A 106 -20.11 13.95 6.78
CA GLU A 106 -19.34 13.62 7.99
C GLU A 106 -17.87 13.27 7.67
N VAL A 107 -17.63 12.54 6.57
CA VAL A 107 -16.25 12.28 6.09
C VAL A 107 -15.56 13.60 5.76
N LEU A 108 -16.20 14.51 5.03
CA LEU A 108 -15.57 15.76 4.60
C LEU A 108 -15.36 16.74 5.76
N SER A 109 -16.22 16.74 6.78
CA SER A 109 -16.10 17.63 7.95
C SER A 109 -15.10 17.16 8.99
N ALA A 110 -14.77 15.86 9.04
CA ALA A 110 -13.83 15.34 10.03
C ALA A 110 -12.40 15.84 9.72
N GLN A 111 -11.88 16.72 10.60
CA GLN A 111 -10.57 17.34 10.45
C GLN A 111 -9.40 16.35 10.51
N ASN A 112 -9.59 15.21 11.19
CA ASN A 112 -8.52 14.24 11.43
C ASN A 112 -8.93 12.80 11.07
N GLY A 113 -8.06 12.19 10.28
CA GLY A 113 -7.60 10.80 10.31
C GLY A 113 -6.09 10.89 10.13
#